data_AF-A0A4T0ULT5-F1
#
_entry.id   AF-A0A4T0ULT5-F1
#
_cell.length_a   1.000
_cell.length_b   1.000
_cell.length_c   1.000
_cell.angle_alpha   90.00
_cell.angle_beta   90.00
_cell.angle_gamma   90.00
#
_symmetry.space_group_name_H-M   'P 1'
#
loop_
_entity.id
_entity.type
_entity.pdbx_description
1 polymer ?
#
loop_
_entity_poly.entity_id
_entity_poly.type
_entity_poly.pdbx_seq_one_letter_code
_entity_poly.pdbx_strand_id
1 'polypeptide(L)'
;MSTTGTTSASDVTPDLAGGPSSPRGAGSRRVQRSTRLTVATLLVVASALVVVAAVATGSWLVLVAAAALSVVLGLAAVRITWAEVRATRREHQRDRAEQAQAYRRLAEERAAEHGRRVTVLQEQIAEREKALAELGEELGGTQAKVAQGVRTLGVEKRRYEELQRVHRGVERDLEASERLRVLAETGRDDAEGRAAEAIVRLAEIEGEVDTLRAELVTVTAAWRAAEAAGRRHA
;
A
#
# COMPACT_ATOMS: atom_id res chain seq x y z
N MET A 1 -28.86 15.27 1.83
CA MET A 1 -28.28 16.54 2.32
C MET A 1 -27.10 16.17 3.18
N SER A 2 -25.90 16.35 2.63
CA SER A 2 -24.63 15.91 3.16
C SER A 2 -24.10 16.91 4.17
N THR A 3 -23.70 16.45 5.35
CA THR A 3 -22.92 17.24 6.31
C THR A 3 -21.48 16.73 6.28
N THR A 4 -20.63 17.44 5.56
CA THR A 4 -19.18 17.29 5.55
C THR A 4 -18.60 17.89 6.82
N GLY A 5 -18.16 17.03 7.75
CA GLY A 5 -17.30 17.43 8.86
C GLY A 5 -15.85 17.47 8.38
N THR A 6 -15.33 18.66 8.11
CA THR A 6 -13.91 18.92 7.90
C THR A 6 -13.20 18.96 9.25
N THR A 7 -12.65 17.82 9.67
CA THR A 7 -11.64 17.79 10.74
C THR A 7 -10.35 18.31 10.15
N SER A 8 -9.95 19.50 10.61
CA SER A 8 -8.69 20.15 10.26
C SER A 8 -7.53 19.20 10.44
N ALA A 9 -6.70 19.10 9.40
CA ALA A 9 -5.39 18.50 9.43
C ALA A 9 -4.55 19.25 10.48
N SER A 10 -4.47 18.64 11.65
CA SER A 10 -3.64 19.03 12.78
C SER A 10 -2.19 19.21 12.34
N ASP A 11 -1.66 20.39 12.67
CA ASP A 11 -0.27 20.62 13.04
C ASP A 11 0.34 19.37 13.70
N VAL A 12 1.14 18.65 12.93
CA VAL A 12 2.15 17.73 13.46
C VAL A 12 3.47 18.16 12.86
N THR A 13 3.94 19.33 13.29
CA THR A 13 5.35 19.65 13.23
C THR A 13 6.03 18.85 14.33
N PRO A 14 6.95 17.91 14.01
CA PRO A 14 7.78 17.31 15.03
C PRO A 14 8.68 18.41 15.60
N ASP A 15 8.45 18.75 16.87
CA ASP A 15 9.32 19.60 17.67
C ASP A 15 10.70 18.92 17.80
N LEU A 16 11.53 19.07 16.77
CA LEU A 16 12.93 18.65 16.73
C LEU A 16 13.85 19.67 17.42
N ALA A 17 13.30 20.67 18.11
CA ALA A 17 14.07 21.74 18.77
C ALA A 17 14.15 21.60 20.29
N GLY A 18 13.80 20.44 20.85
CA GLY A 18 14.08 20.06 22.24
C GLY A 18 15.56 19.69 22.46
N GLY A 19 16.50 20.56 22.07
CA GLY A 19 17.89 20.42 22.51
C GLY A 19 17.93 20.50 24.03
N PRO A 20 18.54 19.53 24.74
CA PRO A 20 18.65 19.63 26.19
C PRO A 20 19.40 20.91 26.52
N SER A 21 18.71 21.83 27.20
CA SER A 21 19.31 23.00 27.82
C SER A 21 20.32 22.50 28.84
N SER A 22 21.57 22.31 28.37
CA SER A 22 22.71 21.93 29.19
C SER A 22 22.71 22.82 30.43
N PRO A 23 22.69 22.26 31.65
CA PRO A 23 22.82 23.07 32.84
C PRO A 23 24.15 23.80 32.74
N ARG A 24 24.11 25.11 32.52
CA ARG A 24 25.26 26.01 32.65
C ARG A 24 25.60 26.13 34.14
N GLY A 25 26.04 25.04 34.74
CA GLY A 25 26.71 24.99 36.03
C GLY A 25 28.17 25.41 35.87
N ALA A 26 28.41 26.59 35.31
CA ALA A 26 29.74 27.22 35.27
C ALA A 26 29.91 28.22 36.43
N GLY A 27 29.18 28.01 37.53
CA GLY A 27 29.34 28.77 38.76
C GLY A 27 30.30 28.06 39.71
N SER A 28 31.28 28.82 40.23
CA SER A 28 32.10 28.53 41.42
C SER A 28 33.52 27.93 41.28
N ARG A 29 34.13 27.81 40.09
CA ARG A 29 35.60 27.59 40.01
C ARG A 29 36.44 28.85 40.31
N ARG A 30 35.91 29.77 41.13
CA ARG A 30 36.73 30.83 41.72
C ARG A 30 37.52 30.17 42.82
N VAL A 31 38.80 29.90 42.56
CA VAL A 31 39.76 29.34 43.52
C VAL A 31 39.65 30.14 44.82
N GLN A 32 38.95 29.58 45.79
CA GLN A 32 38.77 30.18 47.09
C GLN A 32 40.15 30.12 47.75
N ARG A 33 40.83 31.26 47.82
CA ARG A 33 42.16 31.35 48.43
C ARG A 33 42.01 30.94 49.89
N SER A 34 42.53 29.76 50.25
CA SER A 34 42.38 29.28 51.62
C SER A 34 43.24 30.14 52.54
N THR A 35 42.59 30.67 53.58
CA THR A 35 43.23 31.49 54.63
C THR A 35 44.39 30.74 55.30
N ARG A 36 44.35 29.40 55.28
CA ARG A 36 45.42 28.53 55.80
C ARG A 36 46.68 28.56 54.94
N LEU A 37 46.54 28.55 53.62
CA LEU A 37 47.67 28.73 52.70
C LEU A 37 48.27 30.12 52.82
N THR A 38 47.46 31.17 53.00
CA THR A 38 47.99 32.52 53.24
C THR A 38 48.76 32.61 54.56
N VAL A 39 48.28 31.96 55.63
CA VAL A 39 49.00 31.91 56.92
C VAL A 39 50.33 31.15 56.78
N ALA A 40 50.34 30.01 56.09
CA ALA A 40 51.58 29.25 55.84
C ALA A 40 52.61 30.10 55.06
N THR A 41 52.18 30.83 54.03
CA THR A 41 53.06 31.74 53.28
C THR A 41 53.58 32.88 54.16
N LEU A 42 52.73 33.49 54.99
CA LEU A 42 53.14 34.54 55.93
C LEU A 42 54.17 34.03 56.95
N LEU A 43 54.01 32.80 57.46
CA LEU A 43 54.99 32.19 58.37
C LEU A 43 56.37 32.01 57.71
N VAL A 44 56.40 31.60 56.44
CA VAL A 44 57.66 31.46 55.69
C VAL A 44 58.32 32.82 55.45
N VAL A 45 57.54 33.84 55.08
CA VAL A 45 58.04 35.21 54.91
C VAL A 45 58.56 35.79 56.23
N ALA A 46 57.81 35.64 57.33
CA ALA A 46 58.22 36.09 58.65
C ALA A 46 59.51 35.39 59.11
N SER A 47 59.60 34.07 58.89
CA SER A 47 60.80 33.29 59.16
C SER A 47 62.04 33.83 58.42
N ALA A 48 61.90 34.16 57.14
CA ALA A 48 62.99 34.76 56.35
C ALA A 48 63.41 36.13 56.89
N LEU A 49 62.44 36.99 57.24
CA LEU A 49 62.70 38.32 57.79
C LEU A 49 63.44 38.27 59.13
N VAL A 50 63.08 37.34 60.01
CA VAL A 50 63.75 37.15 61.31
C VAL A 50 65.22 36.80 61.13
N VAL A 51 65.55 35.92 60.18
CA VAL A 51 66.95 35.54 59.89
C VAL A 51 67.73 36.73 59.32
N VAL A 52 67.14 37.48 58.38
CA VAL A 52 67.78 38.68 57.80
C VAL A 52 68.07 39.73 58.89
N ALA A 53 67.12 39.99 59.78
CA ALA A 53 67.32 40.92 60.91
C ALA A 53 68.41 40.45 61.88
N ALA A 54 68.47 39.14 62.18
CA ALA A 54 69.50 38.58 63.04
C ALA A 54 70.92 38.74 62.47
N VAL A 55 71.09 38.54 61.15
CA VAL A 55 72.36 38.75 60.46
C VAL A 55 72.84 40.19 60.60
N ALA A 56 71.94 41.18 60.45
CA ALA A 56 72.28 42.60 60.59
C ALA A 56 72.77 42.98 61.99
N THR A 57 72.45 42.18 63.01
CA THR A 57 72.85 42.44 64.41
C THR A 57 74.30 42.01 64.68
N GLY A 58 74.89 41.15 63.84
CA GLY A 58 76.28 40.67 63.98
C GLY A 58 76.56 39.73 65.17
N SER A 59 75.54 39.40 65.97
CA SER A 59 75.67 38.55 67.16
C SER A 59 75.42 37.07 66.83
N TRP A 60 76.39 36.20 67.13
CA TRP A 60 76.28 34.77 66.84
C TRP A 60 75.16 34.07 67.61
N LEU A 61 74.90 34.47 68.87
CA LEU A 61 73.83 33.91 69.69
C LEU A 61 72.45 34.24 69.12
N VAL A 62 72.26 35.48 68.67
CA VAL A 62 71.01 35.94 68.04
C VAL A 62 70.77 35.18 66.74
N LEU A 63 71.82 34.92 65.96
CA LEU A 63 71.74 34.15 64.74
C LEU A 63 71.31 32.70 64.98
N VAL A 64 71.89 32.01 65.97
CA VAL A 64 71.52 30.63 66.32
C VAL A 64 70.06 30.56 66.80
N ALA A 65 69.63 31.50 67.65
CA ALA A 65 68.25 31.55 68.11
C ALA A 65 67.26 31.81 66.95
N ALA A 66 67.60 32.73 66.04
CA ALA A 66 66.81 33.01 64.84
C ALA A 66 66.74 31.79 63.90
N ALA A 67 67.84 31.05 63.74
CA ALA A 67 67.88 29.82 62.95
C ALA A 67 67.00 28.72 63.55
N ALA A 68 67.02 28.52 64.87
CA ALA A 68 66.13 27.57 65.52
C ALA A 68 64.65 27.95 65.34
N LEU A 69 64.33 29.23 65.51
CA LEU A 69 62.97 29.74 65.35
C LEU A 69 62.48 29.62 63.90
N SER A 70 63.33 29.90 62.92
CA SER A 70 62.99 29.78 61.49
C SER A 70 62.65 28.34 61.09
N VAL A 71 63.38 27.34 61.63
CA VAL A 71 63.09 25.92 61.41
C VAL A 71 61.72 25.54 62.00
N VAL A 72 61.40 26.02 63.21
CA VAL A 72 60.09 25.77 63.84
C VAL A 72 58.95 26.37 63.02
N LEU A 73 59.10 27.62 62.56
CA LEU A 73 58.10 28.28 61.70
C LEU A 73 57.95 27.56 60.35
N GLY A 74 59.06 27.12 59.74
CA GLY A 74 59.06 26.35 58.50
C GLY A 74 58.34 25.01 58.65
N LEU A 75 58.61 24.26 59.72
CA LEU A 75 57.93 22.99 60.00
C LEU A 75 56.42 23.19 60.22
N ALA A 76 56.03 24.26 60.92
CA ALA A 76 54.62 24.63 61.10
C ALA A 76 53.94 24.92 59.75
N ALA A 77 54.59 25.69 58.87
CA ALA A 77 54.06 25.99 57.53
C ALA A 77 53.90 24.74 56.66
N VAL A 78 54.87 23.81 56.69
CA VAL A 78 54.79 22.52 55.98
C VAL A 78 53.64 21.67 56.52
N ARG A 79 53.48 21.59 57.85
CA ARG A 79 52.39 20.82 58.47
C ARG A 79 51.01 21.37 58.07
N ILE A 80 50.83 22.69 58.08
CA ILE A 80 49.59 23.35 57.65
C ILE A 80 49.29 23.02 56.18
N THR A 81 50.29 23.16 55.30
CA THR A 81 50.15 22.88 53.87
C THR A 81 49.80 21.42 53.62
N TRP A 82 50.47 20.49 54.31
CA TRP A 82 50.21 19.06 54.17
C TRP A 82 48.80 18.66 54.63
N ALA A 83 48.33 19.21 55.76
CA ALA A 83 46.99 18.96 56.27
C ALA A 83 45.92 19.43 55.28
N GLU A 84 46.13 20.60 54.66
CA GLU A 84 45.22 21.15 53.66
C GLU A 84 45.20 20.29 52.38
N VAL A 85 46.35 19.93 51.83
CA VAL A 85 46.43 19.04 50.64
C VAL A 85 45.71 17.72 50.89
N ARG A 86 45.84 17.14 52.09
CA ARG A 86 45.16 15.91 52.45
C ARG A 86 43.65 16.09 52.57
N ALA A 87 43.19 17.23 53.10
CA ALA A 87 41.77 17.58 53.17
C ALA A 87 41.19 17.76 51.76
N THR A 88 41.83 18.59 50.92
CA THR A 88 41.41 18.85 49.53
C THR A 88 41.37 17.58 48.71
N ARG A 89 42.35 16.67 48.86
CA ARG A 89 42.31 15.36 48.17
C ARG A 89 41.09 14.52 48.59
N ARG A 90 40.75 14.47 49.88
CA ARG A 90 39.58 13.73 50.37
C ARG A 90 38.28 14.33 49.83
N GLU A 91 38.18 15.65 49.84
CA GLU A 91 37.00 16.36 49.32
C GLU A 91 36.81 16.12 47.83
N HIS A 92 37.87 16.19 47.02
CA HIS A 92 37.79 15.84 45.60
C HIS A 92 37.35 14.40 45.34
N GLN A 93 37.78 13.44 46.17
CA GLN A 93 37.33 12.05 46.02
C GLN A 93 35.85 11.89 46.40
N ARG A 94 35.38 12.62 47.42
CA ARG A 94 33.96 12.65 47.79
C ARG A 94 33.11 13.27 46.70
N ASP A 95 33.51 14.43 46.19
CA ASP A 95 32.83 15.13 45.10
C ASP A 95 32.75 14.25 43.83
N ARG A 96 33.84 13.58 43.46
CA ARG A 96 33.82 12.60 42.35
C ARG A 96 32.87 11.42 42.60
N ALA A 97 32.81 10.92 43.83
CA ALA A 97 31.90 9.85 44.19
C ALA A 97 30.44 10.32 44.14
N GLU A 98 30.14 11.52 44.64
CA GLU A 98 28.80 12.13 44.57
C GLU A 98 28.38 12.38 43.12
N GLN A 99 29.28 12.91 42.28
CA GLN A 99 29.03 13.08 40.84
C GLN A 99 28.77 11.74 40.16
N ALA A 100 29.58 10.71 40.43
CA ALA A 100 29.37 9.38 39.86
C ALA A 100 28.01 8.79 40.27
N GLN A 101 27.59 8.98 41.53
CA GLN A 101 26.27 8.56 42.01
C GLN A 101 25.14 9.35 41.35
N ALA A 102 25.29 10.66 41.20
CA ALA A 102 24.30 11.51 40.51
C ALA A 102 24.15 11.11 39.03
N TYR A 103 25.26 10.89 38.33
CA TYR A 103 25.24 10.37 36.96
C TYR A 103 24.61 9.00 36.87
N ARG A 104 24.88 8.10 37.83
CA ARG A 104 24.26 6.77 37.87
C ARG A 104 22.74 6.86 38.01
N ARG A 105 22.23 7.71 38.92
CA ARG A 105 20.78 7.93 39.08
C ARG A 105 20.14 8.47 37.81
N LEU A 106 20.74 9.47 37.18
CA LEU A 106 20.25 10.00 35.90
C LEU A 106 20.26 8.96 34.79
N ALA A 107 21.27 8.08 34.76
CA ALA A 107 21.34 6.99 33.79
C ALA A 107 20.26 5.93 34.04
N GLU A 108 20.00 5.58 35.31
CA GLU A 108 18.92 4.67 35.72
C GLU A 108 17.54 5.24 35.33
N GLU A 109 17.28 6.53 35.59
CA GLU A 109 16.04 7.22 35.22
C GLU A 109 15.83 7.22 33.70
N ARG A 110 16.86 7.59 32.93
CA ARG A 110 16.81 7.58 31.45
C ARG A 110 16.61 6.17 30.91
N ALA A 111 17.29 5.17 31.47
CA ALA A 111 17.11 3.78 31.05
C ALA A 111 15.67 3.30 31.30
N ALA A 112 15.07 3.68 32.44
CA ALA A 112 13.68 3.36 32.75
C ALA A 112 12.69 4.09 31.83
N GLU A 113 12.97 5.35 31.45
CA GLU A 113 12.17 6.09 30.47
C GLU A 113 12.27 5.48 29.07
N HIS A 114 13.49 5.20 28.61
CA HIS A 114 13.73 4.55 27.32
C HIS A 114 13.08 3.17 27.26
N GLY A 115 13.17 2.37 28.33
CA GLY A 115 12.49 1.08 28.42
C GLY A 115 10.99 1.21 28.23
N ARG A 116 10.34 2.13 28.96
CA ARG A 116 8.89 2.43 28.80
C ARG A 116 8.54 2.85 27.37
N ARG A 117 9.36 3.73 26.77
CA ARG A 117 9.13 4.20 25.39
C ARG A 117 9.26 3.06 24.37
N VAL A 118 10.24 2.18 24.54
CA VAL A 118 10.40 1.01 23.66
C VAL A 118 9.20 0.08 23.77
N THR A 119 8.70 -0.20 24.98
CA THR A 119 7.49 -1.02 25.16
C THR A 119 6.28 -0.42 24.42
N VAL A 120 6.03 0.88 24.58
CA VAL A 120 4.92 1.57 23.89
C VAL A 120 5.07 1.48 22.37
N LEU A 121 6.27 1.67 21.84
CA LEU A 121 6.51 1.57 20.40
C LEU A 121 6.35 0.13 19.89
N GLN A 122 6.76 -0.87 20.66
CA GLN A 122 6.57 -2.28 20.32
C GLN A 122 5.08 -2.66 20.27
N GLU A 123 4.29 -2.19 21.25
CA GLU A 123 2.83 -2.38 21.26
C GLU A 123 2.18 -1.74 20.02
N GLN A 124 2.54 -0.50 19.70
CA GLN A 124 2.04 0.18 18.50
C GLN A 124 2.43 -0.55 17.22
N ILE A 125 3.66 -1.05 17.10
CA ILE A 125 4.09 -1.82 15.93
C ILE A 125 3.26 -3.09 15.81
N ALA A 126 3.08 -3.84 16.89
CA ALA A 126 2.29 -5.07 16.89
C ALA A 126 0.82 -4.82 16.51
N GLU A 127 0.21 -3.75 17.02
CA GLU A 127 -1.15 -3.35 16.63
C GLU A 127 -1.24 -3.01 15.14
N ARG A 128 -0.25 -2.29 14.60
CA ARG A 128 -0.21 -1.91 13.18
C ARG A 128 0.02 -3.12 12.29
N GLU A 129 0.90 -4.03 12.67
CA GLU A 129 1.13 -5.29 11.94
C GLU A 129 -0.14 -6.14 11.90
N LYS A 130 -0.86 -6.24 13.02
CA LYS A 130 -2.16 -6.93 13.07
C LYS A 130 -3.18 -6.28 12.13
N ALA A 131 -3.32 -4.95 12.19
CA ALA A 131 -4.22 -4.24 11.29
C ALA A 131 -3.84 -4.46 9.81
N LEU A 132 -2.56 -4.41 9.48
CA LEU A 132 -2.08 -4.68 8.12
C LEU A 132 -2.39 -6.12 7.67
N ALA A 133 -2.28 -7.10 8.55
CA ALA A 133 -2.64 -8.48 8.26
C ALA A 133 -4.15 -8.63 7.98
N GLU A 134 -5.00 -8.01 8.81
CA GLU A 134 -6.46 -8.00 8.62
C GLU A 134 -6.85 -7.32 7.30
N LEU A 135 -6.28 -6.15 6.99
CA LEU A 135 -6.49 -5.48 5.71
C LEU A 135 -6.01 -6.36 4.54
N GLY A 136 -4.85 -7.02 4.69
CA GLY A 136 -4.31 -7.91 3.68
C GLY A 136 -5.24 -9.10 3.38
N GLU A 137 -5.86 -9.68 4.41
CA GLU A 137 -6.85 -10.75 4.26
C GLU A 137 -8.12 -10.25 3.56
N GLU A 138 -8.64 -9.09 3.95
CA GLU A 138 -9.82 -8.49 3.30
C GLU A 138 -9.57 -8.15 1.82
N LEU A 139 -8.41 -7.57 1.52
CA LEU A 139 -7.96 -7.30 0.15
C LEU A 139 -7.82 -8.61 -0.65
N GLY A 140 -7.22 -9.65 -0.08
CA GLY A 140 -7.14 -10.96 -0.71
C GLY A 140 -8.53 -11.56 -1.00
N GLY A 141 -9.45 -11.46 -0.04
CA GLY A 141 -10.82 -11.94 -0.18
C GLY A 141 -11.63 -11.18 -1.22
N THR A 142 -11.49 -9.85 -1.28
CA THR A 142 -12.15 -9.01 -2.30
C THR A 142 -11.60 -9.29 -3.70
N GLN A 143 -10.28 -9.42 -3.86
CA GLN A 143 -9.67 -9.82 -5.13
C GLN A 143 -10.14 -11.22 -5.59
N ALA A 144 -10.23 -12.18 -4.66
CA ALA A 144 -10.75 -13.51 -4.96
C ALA A 144 -12.22 -13.47 -5.42
N LYS A 145 -13.07 -12.66 -4.76
CA LYS A 145 -14.47 -12.43 -5.16
C LYS A 145 -14.57 -11.79 -6.54
N VAL A 146 -13.74 -10.78 -6.83
CA VAL A 146 -13.69 -10.15 -8.16
C VAL A 146 -13.27 -11.16 -9.22
N ALA A 147 -12.22 -11.94 -8.98
CA ALA A 147 -11.79 -12.98 -9.90
C ALA A 147 -12.87 -14.05 -10.13
N GLN A 148 -13.62 -14.42 -9.09
CA GLN A 148 -14.76 -15.33 -9.22
C GLN A 148 -15.90 -14.69 -10.03
N GLY A 149 -16.25 -13.43 -9.77
CA GLY A 149 -17.25 -12.70 -10.54
C GLY A 149 -16.91 -12.63 -12.02
N VAL A 150 -15.66 -12.32 -12.36
CA VAL A 150 -15.16 -12.32 -13.75
C VAL A 150 -15.28 -13.71 -14.39
N ARG A 151 -14.95 -14.78 -13.65
CA ARG A 151 -15.12 -16.16 -14.14
C ARG A 151 -16.58 -16.49 -14.43
N THR A 152 -17.50 -16.16 -13.51
CA THR A 152 -18.94 -16.40 -13.68
C THR A 152 -19.50 -15.61 -14.86
N LEU A 153 -19.21 -14.32 -14.96
CA LEU A 153 -19.61 -13.48 -16.08
C LEU A 153 -19.07 -14.03 -17.41
N GLY A 154 -17.84 -14.55 -17.43
CA GLY A 154 -17.28 -15.21 -18.61
C GLY A 154 -18.05 -16.46 -19.04
N VAL A 155 -18.54 -17.27 -18.08
CA VAL A 155 -19.39 -18.44 -18.36
C VAL A 155 -20.76 -18.01 -18.88
N GLU A 156 -21.39 -17.04 -18.24
CA GLU A 156 -22.70 -16.51 -18.65
C GLU A 156 -22.65 -15.88 -20.05
N LYS A 157 -21.60 -15.11 -20.34
CA LYS A 157 -21.36 -14.55 -21.67
C LYS A 157 -21.26 -15.65 -22.73
N ARG A 158 -20.51 -16.73 -22.46
CA ARG A 158 -20.42 -17.86 -23.41
C ARG A 158 -21.77 -18.53 -23.63
N ARG A 159 -22.57 -18.73 -22.57
CA ARG A 159 -23.93 -19.27 -22.68
C ARG A 159 -24.83 -18.37 -23.51
N TYR A 160 -24.75 -17.06 -23.31
CA TYR A 160 -25.52 -16.09 -24.08
C TYR A 160 -25.11 -16.10 -25.56
N GLU A 161 -23.81 -16.13 -25.85
CA GLU A 161 -23.29 -16.25 -27.23
C GLU A 161 -23.76 -17.55 -27.91
N GLU A 162 -23.79 -18.67 -27.18
CA GLU A 162 -24.31 -19.94 -27.68
C GLU A 162 -25.80 -19.87 -27.98
N LEU A 163 -26.61 -19.33 -27.07
CA LEU A 163 -28.03 -19.10 -27.29
C LEU A 163 -28.28 -18.18 -28.49
N GLN A 164 -27.47 -17.13 -28.67
CA GLN A 164 -27.55 -16.27 -29.85
C GLN A 164 -27.17 -17.00 -31.15
N ARG A 165 -26.25 -17.97 -31.11
CA ARG A 165 -25.92 -18.78 -32.29
C ARG A 165 -27.07 -19.72 -32.64
N VAL A 166 -27.68 -20.37 -31.64
CA VAL A 166 -28.85 -21.23 -31.81
C VAL A 166 -30.02 -20.43 -32.35
N HIS A 167 -30.33 -19.28 -31.76
CA HIS A 167 -31.40 -18.39 -32.21
C HIS A 167 -31.22 -18.01 -33.69
N ARG A 168 -30.03 -17.53 -34.06
CA ARG A 168 -29.70 -17.24 -35.47
C ARG A 168 -29.74 -18.46 -36.39
N GLY A 169 -29.56 -19.67 -35.85
CA GLY A 169 -29.72 -20.92 -36.60
C GLY A 169 -31.18 -21.20 -36.89
N VAL A 170 -32.03 -21.13 -35.86
CA VAL A 170 -33.47 -21.30 -35.98
C VAL A 170 -34.09 -20.28 -36.94
N GLU A 171 -33.70 -19.01 -36.85
CA GLU A 171 -34.15 -17.98 -37.80
C GLU A 171 -33.82 -18.35 -39.26
N ARG A 172 -32.60 -18.84 -39.51
CA ARG A 172 -32.18 -19.28 -40.85
C ARG A 172 -32.97 -20.51 -41.32
N ASP A 173 -33.23 -21.47 -40.44
CA ASP A 173 -34.01 -22.66 -40.78
C ASP A 173 -35.48 -22.31 -41.06
N LEU A 174 -36.05 -21.38 -40.29
CA LEU A 174 -37.39 -20.85 -40.54
C LEU A 174 -37.47 -20.15 -41.90
N GLU A 175 -36.54 -19.24 -42.20
CA GLU A 175 -36.45 -18.59 -43.52
C GLU A 175 -36.32 -19.61 -44.66
N ALA A 176 -35.50 -20.65 -44.48
CA ALA A 176 -35.34 -21.70 -45.48
C ALA A 176 -36.64 -22.50 -45.67
N SER A 177 -37.33 -22.83 -44.57
CA SER A 177 -38.62 -23.53 -44.62
C SER A 177 -39.71 -22.70 -45.30
N GLU A 178 -39.73 -21.38 -45.06
CA GLU A 178 -40.65 -20.45 -45.70
C GLU A 178 -40.36 -20.34 -47.20
N ARG A 179 -39.08 -20.20 -47.59
CA ARG A 179 -38.68 -20.20 -49.01
C ARG A 179 -39.08 -21.50 -49.71
N LEU A 180 -38.86 -22.65 -49.08
CA LEU A 180 -39.28 -23.95 -49.62
C LEU A 180 -40.80 -24.04 -49.76
N ARG A 181 -41.56 -23.52 -48.79
CA ARG A 181 -43.02 -23.47 -48.85
C ARG A 181 -43.51 -22.63 -50.02
N VAL A 182 -42.95 -21.42 -50.19
CA VAL A 182 -43.29 -20.53 -51.31
C VAL A 182 -42.96 -21.20 -52.65
N LEU A 183 -41.79 -21.83 -52.78
CA LEU A 183 -41.40 -22.55 -54.00
C LEU A 183 -42.33 -23.74 -54.30
N ALA A 184 -42.76 -24.46 -53.27
CA ALA A 184 -43.70 -25.58 -53.42
C ALA A 184 -45.10 -25.08 -53.83
N GLU A 185 -45.56 -23.96 -53.29
CA GLU A 185 -46.82 -23.30 -53.65
C GLU A 185 -46.78 -22.84 -55.12
N THR A 186 -45.72 -22.11 -55.52
CA THR A 186 -45.56 -21.70 -56.93
C THR A 186 -45.45 -22.89 -57.88
N GLY A 187 -44.71 -23.94 -57.49
CA GLY A 187 -44.56 -25.14 -58.31
C GLY A 187 -45.87 -25.94 -58.44
N ARG A 188 -46.72 -25.89 -57.41
CA ARG A 188 -48.06 -26.46 -57.44
C ARG A 188 -48.95 -25.66 -58.40
N ASP A 189 -48.97 -24.34 -58.29
CA ASP A 189 -49.77 -23.48 -59.17
C ASP A 189 -49.36 -23.65 -60.64
N ASP A 190 -48.05 -23.74 -60.92
CA ASP A 190 -47.53 -24.02 -62.25
C ASP A 190 -47.96 -25.40 -62.78
N ALA A 191 -47.97 -26.43 -61.92
CA ALA A 191 -48.40 -27.77 -62.29
C ALA A 191 -49.92 -27.84 -62.53
N GLU A 192 -50.71 -27.18 -61.70
CA GLU A 192 -52.16 -27.03 -61.87
C GLU A 192 -52.47 -26.26 -63.16
N GLY A 193 -51.73 -25.20 -63.46
CA GLY A 193 -51.84 -24.44 -64.72
C GLY A 193 -51.57 -25.31 -65.94
N ARG A 194 -50.47 -26.07 -65.96
CA ARG A 194 -50.18 -27.03 -67.05
C ARG A 194 -51.22 -28.13 -67.17
N ALA A 195 -51.75 -28.63 -66.05
CA ALA A 195 -52.81 -29.63 -66.06
C ALA A 195 -54.12 -29.07 -66.63
N ALA A 196 -54.50 -27.86 -66.25
CA ALA A 196 -55.67 -27.17 -66.79
C ALA A 196 -55.53 -26.93 -68.30
N GLU A 197 -54.35 -26.48 -68.75
CA GLU A 197 -54.07 -26.33 -70.18
C GLU A 197 -54.18 -27.66 -70.92
N ALA A 198 -53.60 -28.75 -70.38
CA ALA A 198 -53.69 -30.07 -70.96
C ALA A 198 -55.14 -30.60 -71.02
N ILE A 199 -55.96 -30.33 -70.00
CA ILE A 199 -57.40 -30.68 -69.99
C ILE A 199 -58.15 -29.93 -71.08
N VAL A 200 -57.89 -28.62 -71.24
CA VAL A 200 -58.51 -27.82 -72.31
C VAL A 200 -58.10 -28.35 -73.68
N ARG A 201 -56.81 -28.62 -73.89
CA ARG A 201 -56.31 -29.22 -75.14
C ARG A 201 -56.90 -30.59 -75.42
N LEU A 202 -57.07 -31.42 -74.39
CA LEU A 202 -57.73 -32.72 -74.53
C LEU A 202 -59.19 -32.54 -74.97
N ALA A 203 -59.94 -31.64 -74.33
CA ALA A 203 -61.32 -31.35 -74.71
C ALA A 203 -61.44 -30.76 -76.13
N GLU A 204 -60.50 -29.89 -76.54
CA GLU A 204 -60.40 -29.41 -77.91
C GLU A 204 -60.18 -30.57 -78.89
N ILE A 205 -59.21 -31.45 -78.63
CA ILE A 205 -58.91 -32.62 -79.47
C ILE A 205 -60.08 -33.59 -79.50
N GLU A 206 -60.74 -33.87 -78.37
CA GLU A 206 -61.94 -34.71 -78.32
C GLU A 206 -63.07 -34.11 -79.18
N GLY A 207 -63.27 -32.80 -79.12
CA GLY A 207 -64.22 -32.09 -79.99
C GLY A 207 -63.85 -32.17 -81.47
N GLU A 208 -62.57 -32.05 -81.81
CA GLU A 208 -62.06 -32.26 -83.18
C GLU A 208 -62.28 -33.71 -83.64
N VAL A 209 -62.01 -34.70 -82.78
CA VAL A 209 -62.23 -36.13 -83.05
C VAL A 209 -63.71 -36.43 -83.28
N ASP A 210 -64.61 -35.87 -82.47
CA ASP A 210 -66.05 -36.03 -82.66
C ASP A 210 -66.53 -35.41 -83.97
N THR A 211 -65.98 -34.25 -84.34
CA THR A 211 -66.26 -33.59 -85.62
C THR A 211 -65.77 -34.43 -86.80
N LEU A 212 -64.50 -34.86 -86.78
CA LEU A 212 -63.91 -35.73 -87.80
C LEU A 212 -64.66 -37.07 -87.91
N ARG A 213 -65.12 -37.62 -86.79
CA ARG A 213 -65.94 -38.83 -86.77
C ARG A 213 -67.30 -38.59 -87.43
N ALA A 214 -67.94 -37.46 -87.16
CA ALA A 214 -69.19 -37.08 -87.84
C ALA A 214 -68.97 -36.88 -89.35
N GLU A 215 -67.89 -36.22 -89.76
CA GLU A 215 -67.50 -36.09 -91.17
C GLU A 215 -67.23 -37.44 -91.84
N LEU A 216 -66.53 -38.37 -91.17
CA LEU A 216 -66.30 -39.71 -91.69
C LEU A 216 -67.62 -40.46 -91.88
N VAL A 217 -68.55 -40.34 -90.93
CA VAL A 217 -69.89 -40.94 -91.03
C VAL A 217 -70.65 -40.38 -92.22
N THR A 218 -70.63 -39.06 -92.45
CA THR A 218 -71.31 -38.43 -93.59
C THR A 218 -70.66 -38.80 -94.93
N VAL A 219 -69.33 -38.77 -95.03
CA VAL A 219 -68.58 -39.20 -96.24
C VAL A 219 -68.81 -40.68 -96.53
N THR A 220 -68.80 -41.53 -95.51
CA THR A 220 -69.08 -42.97 -95.69
C THR A 220 -70.51 -43.20 -96.15
N ALA A 221 -71.49 -42.46 -95.60
CA ALA A 221 -72.87 -42.51 -96.06
C ALA A 221 -73.01 -42.05 -97.51
N ALA A 222 -72.34 -40.96 -97.90
CA ALA A 222 -72.32 -40.45 -99.27
C ALA A 222 -71.66 -41.43 -100.24
N TRP A 223 -70.52 -42.02 -99.88
CA TRP A 223 -69.83 -43.05 -100.68
C TRP A 223 -70.69 -44.29 -100.85
N ARG A 224 -71.32 -44.81 -99.79
CA ARG A 224 -72.26 -45.94 -99.89
C ARG A 224 -73.46 -45.63 -100.79
N ALA A 225 -73.98 -44.40 -100.75
CA ALA A 225 -75.04 -43.95 -101.65
C ALA A 225 -74.56 -43.91 -103.11
N ALA A 226 -73.34 -43.42 -103.37
CA ALA A 226 -72.72 -43.40 -104.68
C ALA A 226 -72.40 -44.82 -105.21
N GLU A 227 -71.92 -45.73 -104.36
CA GLU A 227 -71.69 -47.14 -104.72
C GLU A 227 -73.01 -47.87 -105.02
N ALA A 228 -74.08 -47.54 -104.30
CA ALA A 228 -75.43 -48.03 -104.60
C ALA A 228 -76.04 -47.41 -105.88
N ALA A 229 -75.54 -46.25 -106.33
CA ALA A 229 -75.88 -45.67 -107.63
C ALA A 229 -75.04 -46.28 -108.77
N GLY A 230 -73.75 -46.53 -108.54
CA GLY A 230 -72.85 -47.22 -109.48
C GLY A 230 -73.29 -48.67 -109.76
N ARG A 231 -73.78 -49.38 -108.75
CA ARG A 231 -74.40 -50.73 -108.92
C ARG A 231 -75.73 -50.73 -109.68
N ARG A 232 -76.35 -49.57 -109.93
CA ARG A 232 -77.54 -49.44 -110.79
C ARG A 232 -77.19 -49.08 -112.25
N HIS A 233 -75.91 -48.94 -112.57
CA HIS A 233 -75.40 -48.61 -113.90
C HIS A 233 -74.39 -49.63 -114.45
N ALA A 234 -74.40 -50.85 -113.90
CA ALA A 234 -73.77 -52.05 -114.45
C ALA A 234 -74.84 -53.14 -114.60
#